data_AF-A0A2E9K8H5-F1
#
_entry.id   AF-A0A2E9K8H5-F1
#
_cell.length_a   1.000
_cell.length_b   1.000
_cell.length_c   1.000
_cell.angle_alpha   90.00
_cell.angle_beta   90.00
_cell.angle_gamma   90.00
#
_symmetry.space_group_name_H-M   'P 1'
#
loop_
_entity.id
_entity.type
_entity.pdbx_description
1 polymer ?
#
loop_
_entity_poly.entity_id
_entity_poly.type
_entity_poly.pdbx_seq_one_letter_code
_entity_poly.pdbx_strand_id
1 'polypeptide(L)'
;MQTRITQDTVYACAPRIVKCLTALSRPATDSAVTQSLTDLVRLRVSQLNGCAFCLHMHAAELRQHGESQERLDMLQAWREVPYFTDKEKAALRWAETLTRLESGVSDDDYHHVSSFFDEQSVIDLTTVILEINSWNRLSIGFNFIPALTEKR
;
A
#
# COMPACT_ATOMS: atom_id res chain seq x y z
N MET A 1 18.64 15.46 5.16
CA MET A 1 17.46 15.82 4.35
C MET A 1 16.47 16.56 5.24
N GLN A 2 15.86 17.65 4.79
CA GLN A 2 14.87 18.43 5.56
C GLN A 2 13.50 18.34 4.89
N THR A 3 12.44 18.25 5.69
CA THR A 3 11.05 18.33 5.23
C THR A 3 10.79 19.62 4.44
N ARG A 4 10.14 19.52 3.28
CA ARG A 4 9.83 20.68 2.41
C ARG A 4 8.55 21.39 2.85
N ILE A 5 7.48 20.62 3.08
CA ILE A 5 6.22 21.08 3.66
C ILE A 5 5.87 20.08 4.77
N THR A 6 5.54 20.55 5.97
CA THR A 6 5.22 19.65 7.09
C THR A 6 3.84 19.01 6.92
N GLN A 7 3.62 17.87 7.56
CA GLN A 7 2.30 17.22 7.59
C GLN A 7 1.23 18.19 8.11
N ASP A 8 1.51 18.90 9.19
CA ASP A 8 0.59 19.90 9.76
C ASP A 8 0.23 21.00 8.77
N THR A 9 1.21 21.51 8.00
CA THR A 9 0.93 22.51 6.96
C THR A 9 0.09 21.91 5.83
N VAL A 10 0.36 20.68 5.38
CA VAL A 10 -0.47 20.01 4.36
C VAL A 10 -1.91 19.86 4.85
N TYR A 11 -2.09 19.42 6.09
CA TYR A 11 -3.41 19.18 6.67
C TYR A 11 -4.18 20.48 6.92
N ALA A 12 -3.49 21.57 7.29
CA ALA A 12 -4.10 22.88 7.45
C ALA A 12 -4.47 23.53 6.11
N CYS A 13 -3.59 23.49 5.11
CA CYS A 13 -3.84 24.11 3.80
C CYS A 13 -4.80 23.30 2.92
N ALA A 14 -4.84 21.98 3.09
CA ALA A 14 -5.62 21.08 2.27
C ALA A 14 -6.25 19.94 3.10
N PRO A 15 -7.14 20.25 4.07
CA PRO A 15 -7.78 19.23 4.92
C PRO A 15 -8.58 18.20 4.11
N ARG A 16 -9.03 18.58 2.91
CA ARG A 16 -9.66 17.67 1.94
C ARG A 16 -8.81 16.45 1.59
N ILE A 17 -7.48 16.59 1.56
CA ILE A 17 -6.58 15.48 1.21
C ILE A 17 -6.73 14.36 2.23
N VAL A 18 -6.61 14.68 3.52
CA VAL A 18 -6.78 13.69 4.60
C VAL A 18 -8.19 13.10 4.55
N LYS A 19 -9.22 13.95 4.48
CA LYS A 19 -10.61 13.48 4.42
C LYS A 19 -10.86 12.49 3.28
N CYS A 20 -10.40 12.81 2.07
CA CYS A 20 -10.59 11.96 0.90
C CYS A 20 -9.77 10.68 0.99
N LEU A 21 -8.48 10.75 1.32
CA LEU A 21 -7.64 9.55 1.39
C LEU A 21 -8.06 8.61 2.53
N THR A 22 -8.47 9.14 3.69
CA THR A 22 -9.07 8.31 4.76
C THR A 22 -10.40 7.69 4.33
N ALA A 23 -11.19 8.34 3.47
CA ALA A 23 -12.42 7.73 2.96
C ALA A 23 -12.14 6.57 2.00
N LEU A 24 -11.01 6.58 1.29
CA LEU A 24 -10.56 5.48 0.42
C LEU A 24 -9.84 4.36 1.20
N SER A 25 -9.47 4.60 2.45
CA SER A 25 -8.57 3.72 3.21
C SER A 25 -9.27 2.46 3.76
N ARG A 26 -10.60 2.37 3.66
CA ARG A 26 -11.40 1.27 4.21
C ARG A 26 -12.13 0.54 3.08
N PRO A 27 -11.86 -0.77 2.89
CA PRO A 27 -12.71 -1.63 2.05
C PRO A 27 -14.16 -1.64 2.52
N ALA A 28 -15.09 -2.05 1.66
CA ALA A 28 -16.47 -2.28 2.07
C ALA A 28 -16.53 -3.33 3.19
N THR A 29 -17.54 -3.24 4.08
CA THR A 29 -17.67 -4.14 5.24
C THR A 29 -17.73 -5.62 4.85
N ASP A 30 -18.30 -5.93 3.68
CA ASP A 30 -18.41 -7.29 3.14
C ASP A 30 -17.33 -7.62 2.09
N SER A 31 -16.29 -6.78 1.98
CA SER A 31 -15.23 -6.97 1.01
C SER A 31 -14.37 -8.18 1.32
N ALA A 32 -13.97 -8.91 0.28
CA ALA A 32 -13.01 -10.00 0.42
C ALA A 32 -11.57 -9.47 0.63
N VAL A 33 -11.37 -8.15 0.59
CA VAL A 33 -10.10 -7.45 0.88
C VAL A 33 -9.99 -7.21 2.39
N THR A 34 -9.30 -8.13 3.07
CA THR A 34 -9.12 -8.05 4.53
C THR A 34 -8.17 -6.91 4.93
N GLN A 35 -8.20 -6.54 6.21
CA GLN A 35 -7.25 -5.56 6.77
C GLN A 35 -5.79 -6.00 6.57
N SER A 36 -5.48 -7.27 6.85
CA SER A 36 -4.14 -7.83 6.65
C SER A 36 -3.68 -7.70 5.19
N LEU A 37 -4.55 -8.01 4.22
CA LEU A 37 -4.24 -7.87 2.80
C LEU A 37 -4.04 -6.40 2.40
N THR A 38 -4.89 -5.50 2.94
CA THR A 38 -4.79 -4.05 2.73
C THR A 38 -3.42 -3.54 3.17
N ASP A 39 -2.97 -3.91 4.37
CA ASP A 39 -1.71 -3.45 4.93
C ASP A 39 -0.51 -4.03 4.19
N LEU A 40 -0.61 -5.29 3.74
CA LEU A 40 0.42 -5.93 2.92
C LEU A 40 0.61 -5.22 1.58
N VAL A 41 -0.50 -4.89 0.91
CA VAL A 41 -0.50 -4.09 -0.33
C VAL A 41 0.10 -2.71 -0.10
N ARG A 42 -0.28 -2.02 0.98
CA ARG A 42 0.26 -0.70 1.32
C ARG A 42 1.77 -0.70 1.50
N LEU A 43 2.28 -1.70 2.23
CA LEU A 43 3.72 -1.86 2.42
C LEU A 43 4.41 -2.14 1.09
N ARG A 44 3.87 -3.06 0.27
CA ARG A 44 4.49 -3.41 -1.02
C ARG A 44 4.53 -2.25 -2.00
N VAL A 45 3.45 -1.49 -2.13
CA VAL A 45 3.41 -0.29 -2.98
C VAL A 45 4.42 0.77 -2.48
N SER A 46 4.52 0.94 -1.16
CA SER A 46 5.48 1.86 -0.56
C SER A 46 6.94 1.44 -0.81
N GLN A 47 7.24 0.14 -0.85
CA GLN A 47 8.55 -0.39 -1.25
C GLN A 47 8.87 -0.02 -2.70
N LEU A 48 7.91 -0.21 -3.62
CA LEU A 48 8.10 0.13 -5.03
C LEU A 48 8.34 1.62 -5.26
N ASN A 49 7.58 2.47 -4.58
CA ASN A 49 7.69 3.93 -4.73
C ASN A 49 8.86 4.54 -3.93
N GLY A 50 9.49 3.79 -3.03
CA GLY A 50 10.57 4.30 -2.17
C GLY A 50 10.10 5.29 -1.10
N CYS A 51 8.86 5.19 -0.61
CA CYS A 51 8.34 6.08 0.43
C CYS A 51 8.83 5.66 1.83
N ALA A 52 9.97 6.19 2.30
CA ALA A 52 10.51 5.84 3.63
C ALA A 52 9.54 6.10 4.79
N PHE A 53 8.77 7.19 4.74
CA PHE A 53 7.74 7.50 5.74
C PHE A 53 6.66 6.42 5.80
N CYS A 54 6.09 6.08 4.64
CA CYS A 54 5.02 5.10 4.50
C CYS A 54 5.51 3.69 4.85
N LEU A 55 6.75 3.34 4.47
CA LEU A 55 7.39 2.08 4.83
C LEU A 55 7.45 1.89 6.34
N HIS A 56 7.92 2.91 7.07
CA HIS A 56 8.02 2.84 8.52
C HIS A 56 6.64 2.65 9.17
N MET A 57 5.66 3.44 8.74
CA MET A 57 4.30 3.41 9.28
C MET A 57 3.61 2.06 9.03
N HIS A 58 3.54 1.61 7.77
CA HIS A 58 2.81 0.40 7.42
C HIS A 58 3.51 -0.88 7.89
N ALA A 59 4.84 -0.89 8.00
CA ALA A 59 5.55 -2.00 8.64
C ALA A 59 5.25 -2.08 10.14
N ALA A 60 5.03 -0.94 10.82
CA ALA A 60 4.61 -0.94 12.22
C ALA A 60 3.16 -1.44 12.37
N GLU A 61 2.25 -0.98 11.52
CA GLU A 61 0.84 -1.44 11.49
C GLU A 61 0.73 -2.94 11.26
N LEU A 62 1.45 -3.49 10.26
CA LEU A 62 1.46 -4.93 9.99
C LEU A 62 1.91 -5.76 11.21
N ARG A 63 2.97 -5.33 11.90
CA ARG A 63 3.43 -6.00 13.13
C ARG A 63 2.38 -5.91 14.25
N GLN A 64 1.71 -4.76 14.40
CA GLN A 64 0.63 -4.60 15.36
C GLN A 64 -0.56 -5.52 15.03
N HIS A 65 -0.81 -5.78 13.75
CA HIS A 65 -1.82 -6.71 13.26
C HIS A 65 -1.35 -8.18 13.20
N GLY A 66 -0.17 -8.50 13.75
CA GLY A 66 0.32 -9.86 13.93
C GLY A 66 1.07 -10.46 12.73
N GLU A 67 1.41 -9.66 11.72
CA GLU A 67 2.27 -10.11 10.62
C GLU A 67 3.69 -10.44 11.13
N SER A 68 4.27 -11.54 10.63
CA SER A 68 5.58 -11.99 11.11
C SER A 68 6.73 -11.19 10.47
N GLN A 69 7.80 -10.97 11.23
CA GLN A 69 8.98 -10.27 10.69
C GLN A 69 9.56 -10.99 9.46
N GLU A 70 9.59 -12.33 9.49
CA GLU A 70 10.08 -13.14 8.37
C GLU A 70 9.26 -12.92 7.09
N ARG A 71 7.92 -12.83 7.18
CA ARG A 71 7.08 -12.52 6.02
C ARG A 71 7.30 -11.10 5.52
N LEU A 72 7.49 -10.12 6.42
CA LEU A 72 7.83 -8.75 6.05
C LEU A 72 9.16 -8.67 5.28
N ASP A 73 10.17 -9.40 5.74
CA ASP A 73 11.48 -9.47 5.10
C ASP A 73 11.40 -10.07 3.70
N MET A 74 10.52 -11.07 3.50
CA MET A 74 10.32 -11.73 2.22
C MET A 74 9.36 -10.99 1.27
N LEU A 75 8.61 -9.99 1.73
CA LEU A 75 7.58 -9.33 0.92
C LEU A 75 8.12 -8.74 -0.40
N GLN A 76 9.35 -8.22 -0.43
CA GLN A 76 9.94 -7.72 -1.67
C GLN A 76 10.13 -8.82 -2.72
N ALA A 77 10.38 -10.05 -2.26
CA ALA A 77 10.66 -11.24 -3.06
C ALA A 77 9.51 -12.26 -3.00
N TRP A 78 8.27 -11.80 -2.81
CA TRP A 78 7.11 -12.66 -2.52
C TRP A 78 6.85 -13.76 -3.56
N ARG A 79 7.30 -13.60 -4.82
CA ARG A 79 7.17 -14.60 -5.89
C ARG A 79 8.08 -15.81 -5.70
N GLU A 80 9.18 -15.63 -4.99
CA GLU A 80 10.23 -16.64 -4.82
C GLU A 80 10.02 -17.51 -3.57
N VAL A 81 8.93 -17.28 -2.82
CA VAL A 81 8.66 -17.96 -1.56
C VAL A 81 7.24 -18.52 -1.48
N PRO A 82 7.01 -19.61 -0.74
CA PRO A 82 5.69 -20.23 -0.63
C PRO A 82 4.79 -19.59 0.44
N TYR A 83 5.28 -18.61 1.19
CA TYR A 83 4.60 -18.12 2.40
C TYR A 83 3.40 -17.23 2.14
N PHE A 84 3.17 -16.79 0.90
CA PHE A 84 2.02 -15.99 0.49
C PHE A 84 0.98 -16.87 -0.20
N THR A 85 -0.29 -16.73 0.21
CA THR A 85 -1.43 -17.41 -0.40
C THR A 85 -1.64 -16.94 -1.84
N ASP A 86 -2.31 -17.75 -2.67
CA ASP A 86 -2.57 -17.36 -4.07
C ASP A 86 -3.41 -16.07 -4.17
N LYS A 87 -4.31 -15.85 -3.22
CA LYS A 87 -5.09 -14.61 -3.11
C LYS A 87 -4.21 -13.39 -2.77
N GLU A 88 -3.24 -13.53 -1.86
CA GLU A 88 -2.25 -12.48 -1.58
C GLU A 88 -1.37 -12.21 -2.81
N LYS A 89 -0.90 -13.27 -3.49
CA LYS A 89 -0.09 -13.17 -4.71
C LYS A 89 -0.84 -12.43 -5.83
N ALA A 90 -2.13 -12.72 -6.02
CA ALA A 90 -2.96 -12.04 -6.99
C ALA A 90 -3.10 -10.53 -6.67
N ALA A 91 -3.34 -10.19 -5.41
CA ALA A 91 -3.42 -8.80 -4.97
C ALA A 91 -2.09 -8.06 -5.09
N LEU A 92 -0.98 -8.70 -4.72
CA LEU A 92 0.37 -8.14 -4.85
C LEU A 92 0.74 -7.92 -6.31
N ARG A 93 0.45 -8.88 -7.20
CA ARG A 93 0.64 -8.70 -8.65
C ARG A 93 -0.14 -7.49 -9.16
N TRP A 94 -1.43 -7.40 -8.82
CA TRP A 94 -2.28 -6.28 -9.21
C TRP A 94 -1.75 -4.93 -8.70
N ALA A 95 -1.32 -4.89 -7.45
CA ALA A 95 -0.71 -3.70 -6.84
C ALA A 95 0.59 -3.28 -7.53
N GLU A 96 1.47 -4.22 -7.88
CA GLU A 96 2.70 -3.90 -8.61
C GLU A 96 2.42 -3.39 -10.03
N THR A 97 1.47 -4.01 -10.76
CA THR A 97 1.05 -3.59 -12.10
C THR A 97 0.49 -2.17 -12.08
N LEU A 98 -0.47 -1.87 -11.20
CA LEU A 98 -1.10 -0.56 -11.09
C LEU A 98 -0.20 0.53 -10.50
N THR A 99 0.87 0.15 -9.79
CA THR A 99 1.83 1.12 -9.26
C THR A 99 2.81 1.58 -10.33
N ARG A 100 3.29 0.65 -11.18
CA ARG A 100 4.29 0.97 -12.22
C ARG A 100 3.65 1.59 -13.46
N LEU A 101 2.58 0.99 -13.99
CA LEU A 101 1.86 1.40 -15.22
C LEU A 101 2.70 1.58 -16.50
N GLU A 102 4.02 1.41 -16.46
CA GLU A 102 4.94 1.65 -17.60
C GLU A 102 4.57 0.85 -18.85
N SER A 103 4.14 -0.41 -18.68
CA SER A 103 3.72 -1.31 -19.76
C SER A 103 2.21 -1.37 -19.97
N GLY A 104 1.44 -0.50 -19.28
CA GLY A 104 -0.01 -0.59 -19.21
C GLY A 104 -0.49 -1.75 -18.33
N VAL A 105 -1.75 -2.12 -18.48
CA VAL A 105 -2.41 -3.23 -17.78
C VAL A 105 -2.89 -4.23 -18.84
N SER A 106 -2.42 -5.47 -18.76
CA SER A 106 -2.86 -6.52 -19.70
C SER A 106 -4.18 -7.16 -19.25
N ASP A 107 -4.94 -7.72 -20.19
CA ASP A 107 -6.14 -8.50 -19.87
C ASP A 107 -5.79 -9.70 -18.96
N ASP A 108 -4.61 -10.29 -19.13
CA ASP A 108 -4.11 -11.38 -18.27
C ASP A 108 -3.88 -10.92 -16.82
N ASP A 109 -3.44 -9.68 -16.59
CA ASP A 109 -3.32 -9.15 -15.23
C ASP A 109 -4.69 -8.98 -14.57
N TYR A 110 -5.67 -8.48 -15.34
CA TYR A 110 -7.03 -8.32 -14.85
C TYR A 110 -7.70 -9.68 -14.59
N HIS A 111 -7.66 -10.60 -15.55
CA HIS A 111 -8.22 -11.95 -15.40
C HIS A 111 -7.62 -12.71 -14.21
N HIS A 112 -6.32 -12.51 -13.96
CA HIS A 112 -5.66 -13.13 -12.82
C HIS A 112 -6.16 -12.59 -11.48
N VAL A 113 -6.39 -11.28 -11.33
CA VAL A 113 -6.94 -10.77 -10.06
C VAL A 113 -8.43 -11.12 -9.93
N SER A 114 -9.21 -11.05 -11.01
CA SER A 114 -10.64 -11.35 -10.99
C SER A 114 -10.95 -12.84 -10.76
N SER A 115 -9.98 -13.75 -10.90
CA SER A 115 -10.18 -15.16 -10.52
C SER A 115 -10.17 -15.39 -9.00
N PHE A 116 -9.73 -14.41 -8.20
CA PHE A 116 -9.66 -14.50 -6.73
C PHE A 116 -10.56 -13.49 -5.99
N PHE A 117 -11.04 -12.47 -6.70
CA PHE A 117 -11.81 -11.37 -6.16
C PHE A 117 -13.01 -11.11 -7.06
N ASP A 118 -14.19 -10.92 -6.45
CA ASP A 118 -15.36 -10.44 -7.18
C ASP A 118 -15.18 -8.97 -7.62
N GLU A 119 -16.08 -8.47 -8.45
CA GLU A 119 -16.00 -7.12 -9.01
C GLU A 119 -15.85 -6.05 -7.91
N GLN A 120 -16.64 -6.15 -6.84
CA GLN A 120 -16.57 -5.22 -5.72
C GLN A 120 -15.20 -5.29 -5.03
N SER A 121 -14.66 -6.49 -4.77
CA SER A 121 -13.37 -6.65 -4.12
C SER A 121 -12.21 -6.20 -5.02
N VAL A 122 -12.30 -6.34 -6.34
CA VAL A 122 -11.32 -5.76 -7.28
C VAL A 122 -11.36 -4.24 -7.23
N ILE A 123 -12.54 -3.63 -7.17
CA ILE A 123 -12.72 -2.17 -7.01
C ILE A 123 -12.11 -1.70 -5.68
N ASP A 124 -12.39 -2.40 -4.59
CA ASP A 124 -11.88 -2.06 -3.26
C ASP A 124 -10.34 -2.19 -3.21
N LEU A 125 -9.78 -3.28 -3.73
CA LEU A 125 -8.33 -3.46 -3.83
C LEU A 125 -7.68 -2.35 -4.66
N THR A 126 -8.28 -2.01 -5.80
CA THR A 126 -7.82 -0.90 -6.66
C THR A 126 -7.88 0.44 -5.94
N THR A 127 -8.90 0.64 -5.11
CA THR A 127 -9.06 1.85 -4.29
C THR A 127 -7.96 1.96 -3.23
N VAL A 128 -7.61 0.86 -2.57
CA VAL A 128 -6.46 0.80 -1.64
C VAL A 128 -5.16 1.14 -2.37
N ILE A 129 -4.95 0.59 -3.58
CA ILE A 129 -3.74 0.85 -4.38
C ILE A 129 -3.65 2.33 -4.78
N LEU A 130 -4.77 2.95 -5.16
CA LEU A 130 -4.87 4.39 -5.46
C LEU A 130 -4.54 5.24 -4.23
N GLU A 131 -5.11 4.88 -3.08
CA GLU A 131 -4.94 5.55 -1.80
C GLU A 131 -3.46 5.59 -1.39
N ILE A 132 -2.79 4.44 -1.36
CA ILE A 132 -1.38 4.38 -0.97
C ILE A 132 -0.45 5.05 -1.98
N ASN A 133 -0.73 4.93 -3.28
CA ASN A 133 0.02 5.64 -4.31
C ASN A 133 -0.06 7.16 -4.13
N SER A 134 -1.20 7.66 -3.66
CA SER A 134 -1.42 9.08 -3.36
C SER A 134 -0.63 9.52 -2.12
N TRP A 135 -0.66 8.74 -1.04
CA TRP A 135 0.15 9.01 0.16
C TRP A 135 1.64 8.97 -0.11
N ASN A 136 2.11 8.02 -0.90
CA ASN A 136 3.51 7.92 -1.31
C ASN A 136 3.95 9.20 -2.05
N ARG A 137 3.16 9.69 -3.01
CA ARG A 137 3.46 10.92 -3.76
C ARG A 137 3.53 12.15 -2.87
N LEU A 138 2.59 12.31 -1.93
CA LEU A 138 2.61 13.40 -0.94
C LEU A 138 3.85 13.33 -0.05
N SER A 139 4.13 12.15 0.49
CA SER A 139 5.20 11.96 1.46
C SER A 139 6.58 12.14 0.83
N ILE A 140 6.79 11.61 -0.39
CA ILE A 140 8.04 11.79 -1.15
C ILE A 140 8.18 13.23 -1.62
N GLY A 141 7.12 13.80 -2.20
CA GLY A 141 7.12 15.15 -2.73
C GLY A 141 7.46 16.19 -1.67
N PHE A 142 6.90 16.05 -0.47
CA PHE A 142 7.15 16.98 0.64
C PHE A 142 8.25 16.53 1.60
N ASN A 143 8.88 15.39 1.33
CA ASN A 143 9.96 14.82 2.12
C ASN A 143 9.59 14.62 3.60
N PHE A 144 8.48 13.91 3.86
CA PHE A 144 8.14 13.49 5.22
C PHE A 144 9.21 12.51 5.73
N ILE A 145 9.78 12.82 6.89
CA ILE A 145 10.86 12.02 7.49
C ILE A 145 10.24 11.11 8.55
N PRO A 146 10.42 9.77 8.45
CA PRO A 146 9.94 8.86 9.48
C PRO A 146 10.65 9.12 10.81
N ALA A 147 9.89 9.05 11.92
CA ALA A 147 10.43 9.14 13.26
C ALA A 147 10.96 7.77 13.70
N LEU A 148 12.22 7.46 13.34
CA LEU A 148 12.88 6.24 13.79
C LEU A 148 13.21 6.31 15.29
N THR A 149 12.95 5.22 16.01
CA THR A 149 13.28 5.08 17.44
C THR A 149 14.78 4.97 17.68
N GLU A 150 15.51 4.36 16.74
CA GLU A 150 16.97 4.29 16.78
C GLU A 150 17.60 5.49 16.07
N LYS A 151 18.36 6.28 16.83
CA LYS A 151 19.31 7.25 16.27
C LYS A 151 20.67 6.57 16.21
N ARG A 152 21.18 6.32 15.00
CA ARG A 152 22.60 6.01 14.80
C ARG A 152 23.45 7.25 15.03
#